data_AF-A0A7J4HSX0-F1
#
_entry.id   AF-A0A7J4HSX0-F1
#
_cell.length_a   1.000
_cell.length_b   1.000
_cell.length_c   1.000
_cell.angle_alpha   90.00
_cell.angle_beta   90.00
_cell.angle_gamma   90.00
#
_symmetry.space_group_name_H-M   'P 1'
#
loop_
_entity.id
_entity.type
_entity.pdbx_description
1 polymer ?
#
loop_
_entity_poly.entity_id
_entity_poly.type
_entity_poly.pdbx_seq_one_letter_code
_entity_poly.pdbx_strand_id
1 'polypeptide(L)' 'MAKKPRGLKAAKKLKARRAAFRIKNNTAMKKKYDPLSGCSQAKAIVLEKIQVEAKQP' A
#
# COMPACT_ATOMS: atom_id res chain seq x y z
N MET A 1 25.18 10.62 12.98
CA MET A 1 23.94 11.42 12.83
C MET A 1 23.71 11.75 11.35
N ALA A 2 22.51 11.52 10.80
CA ALA A 2 22.18 11.95 9.44
C ALA A 2 22.42 13.47 9.25
N LYS A 3 22.90 13.89 8.07
CA LYS A 3 23.16 15.30 7.69
C LYS A 3 21.86 16.13 7.61
N LYS A 4 21.11 16.26 8.70
CA LYS A 4 19.86 17.03 8.82
C LYS A 4 20.12 18.38 9.53
N PRO A 5 19.38 19.44 9.18
CA PRO A 5 19.51 20.72 9.85
C PRO A 5 19.13 20.59 11.33
N ARG A 6 19.88 21.24 12.22
CA ARG A 6 19.72 21.17 13.69
C ARG A 6 19.39 22.50 14.36
N GLY A 7 19.26 23.59 13.58
CA GLY A 7 18.95 24.91 14.11
C GLY A 7 17.53 25.02 14.67
N LEU A 8 17.34 25.91 15.64
CA LEU A 8 16.07 26.12 16.36
C LEU A 8 14.89 26.48 15.44
N LYS A 9 15.16 27.15 14.31
CA LYS A 9 14.16 27.53 13.28
C LYS A 9 14.12 26.59 12.05
N ALA A 10 14.65 25.36 12.13
CA ALA A 10 14.77 24.44 11.00
C ALA A 10 13.52 23.61 10.64
N ALA A 11 12.39 23.82 11.34
CA ALA A 11 11.19 22.99 11.24
C ALA A 11 10.66 22.81 9.80
N LYS A 12 10.59 23.91 9.03
CA LYS A 12 10.11 23.88 7.62
C LYS A 12 10.96 22.95 6.74
N LYS A 13 12.29 23.03 6.88
CA LYS A 13 13.25 22.20 6.12
C LYS A 13 13.16 20.72 6.51
N LEU A 14 12.96 20.43 7.80
CA LEU A 14 12.78 19.05 8.28
C LEU A 14 11.48 18.45 7.76
N LYS A 15 10.37 19.20 7.75
CA LYS A 15 9.08 18.76 7.19
C LYS A 15 9.19 18.45 5.69
N ALA A 16 9.77 19.35 4.91
CA ALA A 16 9.98 19.15 3.47
C ALA A 16 10.86 17.93 3.18
N ARG A 17 11.96 17.78 3.93
CA ARG A 17 12.83 16.60 3.83
C ARG A 17 12.06 15.31 4.10
N ARG A 18 11.26 15.24 5.16
CA ARG A 18 10.46 14.03 5.47
C ARG A 18 9.47 13.73 4.36
N ALA A 19 8.82 14.74 3.79
CA ALA A 19 7.89 14.56 2.68
C ALA A 19 8.57 13.98 1.42
N ALA A 20 9.78 14.48 1.08
CA ALA A 20 10.54 14.01 -0.08
C ALA A 20 11.03 12.56 0.05
N PHE A 21 11.50 12.17 1.24
CA PHE A 21 11.98 10.81 1.51
C PHE A 21 10.89 9.87 2.04
N ARG A 22 9.63 10.31 2.12
CA ARG A 22 8.52 9.42 2.45
C ARG A 22 8.27 8.52 1.25
N ILE A 23 8.60 7.25 1.39
CA ILE A 23 8.24 6.21 0.41
C ILE A 23 6.72 6.31 0.20
N LYS A 24 6.30 6.43 -1.07
CA LYS A 24 4.88 6.47 -1.41
C LYS A 24 4.27 5.13 -1.04
N ASN A 25 3.14 5.15 -0.32
CA ASN A 25 2.40 3.93 0.00
C ASN A 25 1.89 3.30 -1.30
N ASN A 26 2.45 2.15 -1.70
CA ASN A 26 2.01 1.38 -2.87
C ASN A 26 0.60 0.78 -2.70
N THR A 27 0.02 0.88 -1.50
CA THR A 27 -1.31 0.36 -1.18
C THR A 27 -2.45 1.12 -1.85
N ALA A 28 -2.21 2.33 -2.38
CA ALA A 28 -3.23 3.06 -3.14
C ALA A 28 -3.69 2.30 -4.40
N MET A 29 -2.78 1.54 -5.03
CA MET A 29 -3.10 0.72 -6.19
C MET A 29 -3.96 -0.49 -5.82
N LYS A 30 -3.77 -1.07 -4.62
CA LYS A 30 -4.48 -2.27 -4.17
C LYS A 30 -5.99 -2.13 -4.27
N LYS A 31 -6.54 -0.96 -3.94
CA LYS A 31 -7.99 -0.70 -3.99
C LYS A 31 -8.61 -0.88 -5.39
N LYS A 32 -7.85 -0.64 -6.46
CA LYS A 32 -8.35 -0.77 -7.85
C LYS A 32 -8.41 -2.24 -8.30
N TYR A 33 -7.45 -3.05 -7.89
CA TYR A 33 -7.29 -4.43 -8.38
C TYR A 33 -7.91 -5.47 -7.45
N ASP A 34 -8.17 -5.11 -6.20
CA ASP A 34 -8.71 -6.02 -5.20
C ASP A 34 -10.20 -6.31 -5.48
N PRO A 35 -10.58 -7.58 -5.77
CA PRO A 35 -11.98 -7.94 -6.01
C PRO A 35 -12.89 -7.70 -4.80
N LEU A 36 -12.33 -7.64 -3.58
CA LEU A 36 -13.08 -7.33 -2.37
C LEU A 36 -13.05 -5.84 -2.02
N SER A 37 -12.36 -5.01 -2.81
CA SER A 37 -12.21 -3.57 -2.59
C SER A 37 -11.73 -3.18 -1.19
N GLY A 38 -10.97 -4.04 -0.51
CA GLY A 38 -10.49 -3.84 0.86
C GLY A 38 -11.46 -4.25 1.97
N CYS A 39 -12.57 -4.92 1.66
CA CYS A 39 -13.47 -5.50 2.65
C CYS A 39 -12.97 -6.88 3.13
N SER A 40 -13.36 -7.28 4.35
CA SER A 40 -13.04 -8.61 4.88
C SER A 40 -13.83 -9.73 4.20
N GLN A 41 -15.04 -9.46 3.72
CA GLN A 41 -15.97 -10.45 3.17
C GLN A 41 -16.86 -9.81 2.09
N ALA A 42 -17.32 -10.63 1.14
CA ALA A 42 -18.29 -10.24 0.12
C ALA A 42 -19.29 -11.38 -0.14
N LYS A 43 -20.42 -11.04 -0.77
CA LYS A 43 -21.40 -12.01 -1.28
C LYS A 43 -21.31 -12.06 -2.80
N ALA A 44 -21.58 -13.23 -3.38
CA ALA A 44 -21.55 -13.46 -4.82
C ALA A 44 -22.61 -14.48 -5.25
N ILE A 45 -22.82 -14.60 -6.56
CA ILE A 45 -23.69 -15.58 -7.20
C ILE A 45 -22.81 -16.63 -7.87
N VAL A 46 -23.18 -17.90 -7.76
CA VAL A 46 -22.46 -19.01 -8.40
C VAL A 46 -22.77 -19.04 -9.89
N LEU A 47 -21.74 -19.07 -10.73
CA LEU A 47 -21.89 -19.22 -12.19
C LEU A 47 -21.76 -20.69 -12.62
N GLU A 48 -20.74 -21.39 -12.15
CA GLU A 48 -20.43 -22.75 -12.57
C GLU A 48 -19.62 -23.52 -11.51
N LYS A 49 -19.53 -24.84 -11.69
CA LYS A 49 -18.68 -25.73 -10.88
C LYS A 49 -17.53 -26.23 -11.74
N ILE A 50 -16.29 -25.92 -11.34
CA ILE A 50 -15.06 -26.26 -12.07
C ILE A 50 -14.12 -27.04 -11.15
N GLN A 51 -13.37 -28.00 -11.71
CA GLN A 51 -12.28 -28.69 -11.02
C GLN A 51 -10.94 -28.07 -11.42
N VAL A 52 -10.13 -27.64 -10.45
CA VAL A 52 -8.78 -27.09 -10.65
C VAL A 52 -7.75 -28.11 -10.15
N GLU A 53 -6.75 -28.41 -10.98
CA GLU A 53 -5.69 -29.35 -10.64
C GLU A 53 -4.67 -28.73 -9.66
N ALA A 54 -4.07 -29.58 -8.83
CA ALA A 54 -3.06 -29.14 -7.86
C ALA A 54 -1.72 -28.83 -8.55
N LYS A 55 -0.94 -27.92 -7.94
CA LYS A 55 0.40 -27.59 -8.42
C LYS A 55 1.33 -28.80 -8.27
N GLN A 56 2.21 -29.00 -9.26
CA GLN A 56 3.27 -30.01 -9.22
C GLN A 56 4.25 -29.73 -8.07
N PRO A 57 4.86 -30.77 -7.47
CA PRO A 57 5.84 -30.62 -6.39
C PRO A 57 7.05 -29.77 -6.80
#